data_AF-A0A0F4QMN4-F1
#
_entry.id   AF-A0A0F4QMN4-F1
#
_cell.length_a   1.000
_cell.length_b   1.000
_cell.length_c   1.000
_cell.angle_alpha   90.00
_cell.angle_beta   90.00
_cell.angle_gamma   90.00
#
_symmetry.space_group_name_H-M   'P 1'
#
loop_
_entity.id
_entity.type
_entity.pdbx_description
1 polymer ?
#
loop_
_entity_poly.entity_id
_entity_poly.type
_entity_poly.pdbx_seq_one_letter_code
_entity_poly.pdbx_strand_id
1 'polypeptide(L)' 'MLCYENAISQLNFIEPQSQCDYDLLNEVASSEDLASILTMLLFDETLSDKLKGQVKKQLSQLKAKSRG' A
#
# COMPACT_ATOMS: atom_id res chain seq x y z
N MET A 1 -21.21 8.12 5.94
CA MET A 1 -20.51 8.26 4.65
C MET A 1 -19.04 7.99 4.96
N LEU A 2 -18.59 6.78 4.63
CA LEU A 2 -17.27 6.30 5.03
C LEU A 2 -16.22 6.98 4.14
N CYS A 3 -15.26 7.64 4.78
CA CYS A 3 -14.26 8.52 4.17
C CYS A 3 -13.19 7.73 3.41
N TYR A 4 -13.60 6.95 2.40
CA TYR A 4 -12.73 6.03 1.66
C TYR A 4 -11.77 6.69 0.67
N GLU A 5 -11.98 7.97 0.33
CA GLU A 5 -11.28 8.59 -0.81
C GLU A 5 -9.79 8.88 -0.55
N ASN A 6 -9.34 8.95 0.72
CA ASN A 6 -7.98 9.42 1.02
C ASN A 6 -6.98 8.30 1.36
N ALA A 7 -7.43 7.16 1.89
CA ALA A 7 -6.54 6.06 2.28
C ALA A 7 -6.04 5.26 1.06
N ILE A 8 -6.91 5.02 0.08
CA ILE A 8 -6.62 4.16 -1.08
C ILE A 8 -5.57 4.79 -2.01
N SER A 9 -5.37 6.11 -1.92
CA SER A 9 -4.30 6.83 -2.63
C SER A 9 -2.92 6.16 -2.51
N GLN A 10 -2.64 5.51 -1.39
CA GLN A 10 -1.35 4.90 -1.09
C GLN A 10 -1.14 3.52 -1.73
N LEU A 11 -2.22 2.80 -2.06
CA LEU A 11 -2.17 1.43 -2.60
C LEU A 11 -2.80 1.29 -3.98
N ASN A 12 -3.05 2.41 -4.68
CA ASN A 12 -3.61 2.48 -6.04
C ASN A 12 -2.87 1.65 -7.12
N PHE A 13 -1.70 1.10 -6.81
CA PHE A 13 -0.99 0.19 -7.71
C PHE A 13 -1.48 -1.27 -7.62
N ILE A 14 -2.34 -1.58 -6.65
CA ILE A 14 -3.04 -2.84 -6.50
C ILE A 14 -4.48 -2.60 -6.92
N GLU A 15 -4.96 -3.33 -7.94
CA GLU A 15 -6.33 -3.23 -8.43
C GLU A 15 -7.23 -4.24 -7.68
N PRO A 16 -8.13 -3.81 -6.78
CA PRO A 16 -9.03 -4.71 -6.08
C PRO A 16 -9.99 -5.38 -7.07
N GLN A 17 -10.25 -6.68 -6.89
CA GLN A 17 -11.14 -7.44 -7.76
C GLN A 17 -12.51 -7.69 -7.10
N SER A 18 -12.63 -7.39 -5.81
CA SER A 18 -13.84 -7.59 -5.01
C SER A 18 -13.96 -6.53 -3.90
N GLN A 19 -15.16 -6.44 -3.31
CA GLN A 19 -15.38 -5.58 -2.14
C GLN A 19 -14.48 -5.98 -0.96
N CYS A 20 -14.24 -7.29 -0.79
CA CYS A 20 -13.33 -7.81 0.24
C CYS A 20 -11.90 -7.27 0.05
N ASP A 21 -11.41 -7.24 -1.19
CA ASP A 21 -10.08 -6.68 -1.49
C ASP A 21 -10.05 -5.17 -1.19
N TYR A 22 -11.15 -4.47 -1.48
CA TYR A 22 -11.27 -3.05 -1.22
C TYR A 22 -11.20 -2.74 0.28
N ASP A 23 -11.96 -3.49 1.08
CA ASP A 23 -12.00 -3.35 2.53
C ASP A 23 -10.62 -3.68 3.13
N LEU A 24 -9.99 -4.78 2.70
CA LEU A 24 -8.64 -5.16 3.13
C LEU A 24 -7.60 -4.10 2.79
N LEU A 25 -7.59 -3.59 1.55
CA LEU A 25 -6.64 -2.56 1.14
C LEU A 25 -6.83 -1.27 1.94
N ASN A 26 -8.07 -0.93 2.29
CA ASN A 26 -8.36 0.24 3.12
C ASN A 26 -7.90 0.06 4.57
N GLU A 27 -8.06 -1.13 5.14
CA GLU A 27 -7.52 -1.49 6.46
C GLU A 27 -5.99 -1.40 6.46
N VAL A 28 -5.33 -1.96 5.44
CA VAL A 28 -3.87 -1.91 5.33
C VAL A 28 -3.38 -0.47 5.14
N ALA A 29 -4.04 0.32 4.28
CA ALA A 29 -3.66 1.70 4.01
C ALA A 29 -3.83 2.65 5.20
N SER A 30 -4.71 2.31 6.15
CA SER A 30 -4.92 3.07 7.39
C SER A 30 -4.09 2.55 8.57
N SER A 31 -3.34 1.46 8.39
CA SER A 31 -2.47 0.88 9.41
C SER A 31 -1.23 1.74 9.70
N GLU A 32 -0.89 1.89 10.98
CA GLU A 32 0.37 2.49 11.43
C GLU A 32 1.59 1.67 10.95
N ASP A 33 1.40 0.36 10.71
CA ASP A 33 2.42 -0.57 10.25
C ASP A 33 2.53 -0.67 8.72
N LEU A 34 1.86 0.21 7.96
CA LEU A 34 1.87 0.16 6.49
C LEU A 34 3.28 0.06 5.90
N ALA A 35 4.25 0.81 6.44
CA ALA A 35 5.64 0.74 5.99
C ALA A 35 6.28 -0.64 6.24
N SER A 36 5.96 -1.28 7.36
CA SER A 36 6.42 -2.63 7.69
C SER A 36 5.78 -3.66 6.77
N ILE A 37 4.47 -3.58 6.54
CA ILE A 37 3.72 -4.44 5.62
C ILE A 37 4.28 -4.35 4.19
N LEU A 38 4.45 -3.13 3.67
CA LEU A 38 5.04 -2.92 2.35
C LEU A 38 6.48 -3.43 2.26
N THR A 39 7.25 -3.34 3.34
CA THR A 39 8.61 -3.88 3.39
C THR A 39 8.60 -5.41 3.32
N MET A 40 7.65 -6.07 3.99
CA MET A 40 7.49 -7.52 3.91
C MET A 40 7.21 -8.00 2.48
N LEU A 41 6.37 -7.29 1.72
CA LEU A 41 6.09 -7.62 0.31
C LEU A 41 7.34 -7.61 -0.57
N LEU A 42 8.38 -6.85 -0.24
CA LEU A 42 9.62 -6.82 -1.03
C LEU A 42 10.42 -8.12 -0.95
N PHE A 43 10.24 -8.90 0.12
CA PHE A 43 10.90 -10.19 0.33
C PHE A 43 10.17 -11.36 -0.32
N ASP A 44 8.95 -11.15 -0.81
CA ASP A 44 8.19 -12.19 -1.49
C ASP A 44 8.73 -12.39 -2.92
N GLU A 45 9.31 -13.56 -3.18
CA GLU A 45 9.88 -13.92 -4.49
C GLU A 45 8.82 -14.17 -5.57
N THR A 46 7.54 -14.36 -5.19
CA THR A 46 6.44 -14.60 -6.13
C THR A 46 5.94 -13.31 -6.79
N LEU A 47 6.29 -12.15 -6.24
CA LEU A 47 5.88 -10.85 -6.79
C LEU A 47 6.78 -10.41 -7.94
N SER A 48 6.15 -9.88 -8.99
CA SER A 48 6.87 -9.32 -10.13
C SER A 48 7.77 -8.13 -9.74
N ASP A 49 8.88 -7.95 -10.46
CA ASP A 49 9.78 -6.81 -10.28
C ASP A 49 9.06 -5.47 -10.48
N LYS A 50 8.06 -5.43 -11.37
CA LYS A 50 7.22 -4.26 -11.59
C LYS A 50 6.48 -3.87 -10.31
N LEU A 51 5.83 -4.84 -9.66
CA LEU A 51 5.09 -4.62 -8.42
C LEU A 51 6.05 -4.23 -7.28
N LYS A 52 7.19 -4.91 -7.15
CA LYS A 52 8.25 -4.54 -6.18
C LYS A 52 8.74 -3.10 -6.39
N GLY A 53 8.86 -2.65 -7.64
CA GLY A 53 9.20 -1.28 -7.99
C GLY A 53 8.16 -0.26 -7.50
N GLN A 54 6.86 -0.57 -7.64
CA GLN A 54 5.78 0.28 -7.14
C GLN A 54 5.76 0.35 -5.60
N VAL A 55 5.96 -0.79 -4.92
CA VAL A 55 6.09 -0.86 -3.46
C VAL A 55 7.27 -0.01 -2.96
N LYS A 56 8.45 -0.10 -3.60
CA LYS A 56 9.62 0.73 -3.26
C LYS A 56 9.34 2.23 -3.41
N LYS A 57 8.63 2.62 -4.47
CA LYS A 57 8.23 4.02 -4.70
C LYS A 57 7.31 4.51 -3.58
N GLN A 58 6.32 3.70 -3.19
CA GLN A 58 5.40 4.04 -2.11
C GLN A 58 6.13 4.20 -0.77
N LEU A 59 7.02 3.25 -0.42
CA LEU A 59 7.86 3.35 0.78
C LEU A 59 8.70 4.63 0.82
N SER A 60 9.23 5.05 -0.34
CA SER A 60 10.02 6.29 -0.44
C SER A 60 9.16 7.53 -0.20
N GLN A 61 7.91 7.54 -0.69
CA GLN A 61 6.96 8.62 -0.46
C GLN A 61 6.52 8.70 1.01
N LEU A 62 6.32 7.55 1.69
CA LEU A 62 6.00 7.52 3.12
C LEU A 62 7.11 8.10 3.98
N LYS A 63 8.37 7.75 3.68
CA LYS A 63 9.55 8.30 4.36
C LYS A 63 9.76 9.80 4.10
N ALA A 64 9.31 10.31 2.96
CA ALA A 64 9.35 11.73 2.66
C ALA A 64 8.29 12.49 3.45
N LYS A 65 7.07 11.94 3.58
CA LYS A 65 5.99 12.54 4.37
C LYS A 65 6.29 12.60 5.87
N SER A 66 7.05 11.66 6.42
CA SER A 66 7.41 11.67 7.85
C SER A 66 8.50 12.69 8.22
N ARG A 67 9.12 13.36 7.24
CA ARG A 67 10.17 14.38 7.43
C ARG A 67 9.67 15.81 7.27
N GLY A 68 8.37 16.00 6.97
CA GLY A 68 7.73 17.30 6.76
C GLY A 68 6.94 17.77 7.97
#